data_AF-A0A7G3BQE6-F1
#
_entry.id   AF-A0A7G3BQE6-F1
#
_cell.length_a   1.000
_cell.length_b   1.000
_cell.length_c   1.000
_cell.angle_alpha   90.00
_cell.angle_beta   90.00
_cell.angle_gamma   90.00
#
_symmetry.space_group_name_H-M   'P 1'
#
loop_
_entity.id
_entity.type
_entity.pdbx_description
1 polymer ?
#
loop_
_entity_poly.entity_id
_entity_poly.type
_entity_poly.pdbx_seq_one_letter_code
_entity_poly.pdbx_strand_id
1 'polypeptide(L)'
;MKKIIPIIFMMCFIPNAYAQTKEENCKLLGIMGYTAQYQRQSDHDQAEITKRLLSNVKVVYSNEPEDVQKKAYQFSEATIKEAYKYQVFKDIEQKRKAVRDFENITYTKCMKTLDLSN
;
A
#
# COMPACT_ATOMS: atom_id res chain seq x y z
N MET A 1 -10.26 5.11 -28.56
CA MET A 1 -11.26 5.17 -27.48
C MET A 1 -10.56 4.93 -26.14
N LYS A 2 -10.25 6.00 -25.40
CA LYS A 2 -9.59 5.92 -24.09
C LYS A 2 -10.65 5.54 -23.04
N LYS A 3 -10.61 4.29 -22.57
CA LYS A 3 -11.40 3.88 -21.40
C LYS A 3 -10.69 4.41 -20.15
N ILE A 4 -11.11 5.58 -19.70
CA ILE A 4 -10.80 6.09 -18.37
C ILE A 4 -11.56 5.17 -17.41
N ILE A 5 -10.88 4.18 -16.84
CA ILE A 5 -11.42 3.39 -15.74
C ILE A 5 -11.41 4.33 -14.53
N PRO A 6 -12.57 4.68 -13.97
CA PRO A 6 -12.62 5.60 -12.85
C PRO A 6 -12.00 4.89 -11.64
N ILE A 7 -11.05 5.57 -11.01
CA ILE A 7 -10.44 5.19 -9.73
C ILE A 7 -11.53 5.34 -8.66
N ILE A 8 -12.50 4.43 -8.67
CA ILE A 8 -13.50 4.24 -7.63
C ILE A 8 -12.94 3.12 -6.78
N PHE A 9 -12.17 3.44 -5.73
CA PHE A 9 -12.06 2.63 -4.51
C PHE A 9 -11.24 3.38 -3.43
N MET A 10 -11.49 4.67 -3.28
CA MET A 10 -10.87 5.48 -2.21
C MET A 10 -11.91 6.37 -1.52
N MET A 11 -13.10 5.83 -1.31
CA MET A 11 -14.10 6.37 -0.39
C MET A 11 -14.63 5.19 0.43
N CYS A 12 -14.77 5.39 1.74
CA CYS A 12 -15.27 4.43 2.74
C CYS A 12 -14.25 3.59 3.52
N PHE A 13 -13.06 4.13 3.82
CA PHE A 13 -12.36 3.76 5.06
C PHE A 13 -11.81 5.02 5.69
N ILE A 14 -12.70 5.82 6.29
CA ILE A 14 -12.34 6.65 7.44
C ILE A 14 -12.49 5.69 8.61
N PRO A 15 -11.41 5.12 9.17
CA PRO A 15 -11.54 4.46 10.45
C PRO A 15 -11.96 5.53 11.45
N ASN A 16 -13.10 5.30 12.11
CA ASN A 16 -13.45 6.00 13.34
C ASN A 16 -12.23 6.01 14.26
N ALA A 17 -12.08 7.06 15.06
CA ALA A 17 -10.96 7.37 15.96
C ALA A 17 -10.73 6.37 17.11
N TYR A 18 -10.77 5.07 16.82
CA TYR A 18 -10.46 3.96 17.69
C TYR A 18 -9.23 3.27 17.14
N ALA A 19 -8.27 2.98 18.03
CA ALA A 19 -7.00 2.32 17.76
C ALA A 19 -7.13 1.29 16.62
N GLN A 20 -6.58 1.61 15.45
CA GLN A 20 -6.57 0.69 14.32
C GLN A 20 -5.92 -0.62 14.76
N THR A 21 -6.64 -1.71 14.59
CA THR A 21 -6.13 -3.04 14.91
C THR A 21 -4.90 -3.34 14.05
N LYS A 22 -4.00 -4.19 14.54
CA LYS A 22 -2.86 -4.70 13.75
C LYS A 22 -3.31 -5.24 12.38
N GLU A 23 -4.47 -5.89 12.33
CA GLU A 23 -5.07 -6.41 11.10
C GLU A 23 -5.43 -5.31 10.10
N GLU A 24 -6.09 -4.23 10.55
CA GLU A 24 -6.44 -3.09 9.69
C GLU A 24 -5.20 -2.38 9.14
N ASN A 25 -4.18 -2.19 9.98
CA ASN A 25 -2.90 -1.63 9.58
C ASN A 25 -2.20 -2.49 8.51
N CYS A 26 -2.17 -3.80 8.71
CA CYS A 26 -1.59 -4.72 7.75
C CYS A 26 -2.37 -4.81 6.44
N LYS A 27 -3.70 -4.68 6.50
CA LYS A 27 -4.55 -4.61 5.31
C LYS A 27 -4.28 -3.34 4.49
N LEU A 28 -4.13 -2.19 5.15
CA LEU A 28 -3.73 -0.94 4.50
C LEU A 28 -2.37 -1.07 3.79
N LEU A 29 -1.39 -1.69 4.45
CA LEU A 29 -0.09 -1.96 3.83
C LEU A 29 -0.19 -2.91 2.64
N GLY A 30 -1.01 -3.96 2.72
CA GLY A 30 -1.33 -4.84 1.58
C GLY A 30 -1.85 -4.06 0.38
N ILE A 31 -2.82 -3.16 0.60
CA ILE A 31 -3.40 -2.31 -0.45
C ILE A 31 -2.36 -1.32 -1.01
N MET A 32 -1.47 -0.79 -0.18
CA MET A 32 -0.38 0.05 -0.65
C MET A 32 0.58 -0.72 -1.56
N GLY A 33 0.95 -1.93 -1.16
CA GLY A 33 1.78 -2.81 -1.97
C GLY A 33 1.12 -3.17 -3.30
N TYR A 34 -0.17 -3.54 -3.25
CA TYR A 34 -1.01 -3.75 -4.43
C TYR A 34 -0.92 -2.55 -5.37
N THR A 35 -1.12 -1.34 -4.84
CA THR A 35 -1.19 -0.12 -5.64
C THR A 35 0.16 0.21 -6.27
N ALA A 36 1.25 0.06 -5.52
CA ALA A 36 2.60 0.26 -6.03
C ALA A 36 2.92 -0.72 -7.18
N GLN A 37 2.56 -2.01 -7.03
CA GLN A 37 2.71 -2.99 -8.11
C GLN A 37 1.85 -2.63 -9.32
N TYR A 38 0.56 -2.37 -9.12
CA TYR A 38 -0.37 -2.10 -10.22
C TYR A 38 0.10 -0.91 -11.08
N GLN A 39 0.51 0.18 -10.42
CA GLN A 39 0.99 1.37 -11.09
C GLN A 39 2.30 1.12 -11.84
N ARG A 40 3.21 0.32 -11.26
CA ARG A 40 4.44 -0.10 -11.94
C ARG A 40 4.18 -1.01 -13.14
N GLN A 41 3.21 -1.92 -13.07
CA GLN A 41 2.78 -2.75 -14.20
C GLN A 41 2.13 -1.92 -15.34
N SER A 42 1.77 -0.68 -15.05
CA SER A 42 1.13 0.27 -15.98
C SER A 42 2.09 1.38 -16.44
N ASP A 43 3.40 1.22 -16.18
CA ASP A 43 4.49 2.11 -16.62
C ASP A 43 4.39 3.56 -16.11
N HIS A 44 3.82 3.74 -14.92
CA HIS A 44 3.82 5.05 -14.24
C HIS A 44 5.16 5.36 -13.57
N ASP A 45 5.48 6.65 -13.47
CA ASP A 45 6.68 7.13 -12.79
C ASP A 45 6.70 6.71 -11.31
N GLN A 46 7.75 5.99 -10.91
CA GLN A 46 7.86 5.42 -9.56
C GLN A 46 7.96 6.51 -8.48
N ALA A 47 8.62 7.63 -8.77
CA ALA A 47 8.80 8.70 -7.79
C ALA A 47 7.47 9.42 -7.52
N GLU A 48 6.70 9.70 -8.57
CA GLU A 48 5.37 10.30 -8.47
C GLU A 48 4.41 9.39 -7.67
N ILE A 49 4.37 8.10 -8.00
CA ILE A 49 3.51 7.12 -7.31
C ILE A 49 3.92 6.97 -5.85
N THR A 50 5.23 6.87 -5.57
CA THR A 50 5.76 6.79 -4.20
C THR A 50 5.32 8.01 -3.39
N LYS A 51 5.50 9.22 -3.94
CA LYS A 51 5.09 10.47 -3.28
C LYS A 51 3.60 10.47 -2.97
N ARG A 52 2.76 10.05 -3.92
CA ARG A 52 1.30 10.01 -3.74
C ARG A 52 0.89 9.01 -2.65
N LEU A 53 1.44 7.80 -2.70
CA LEU A 53 1.14 6.75 -1.71
C LEU A 53 1.57 7.16 -0.30
N LEU A 54 2.78 7.72 -0.15
CA LEU A 54 3.28 8.18 1.14
C LEU A 54 2.52 9.41 1.67
N SER A 55 1.99 10.26 0.78
CA SER A 55 1.09 11.35 1.19
C SER A 55 -0.19 10.80 1.81
N ASN A 56 -0.75 9.72 1.26
CA ASN A 56 -1.95 9.09 1.82
C ASN A 56 -1.68 8.51 3.22
N VAL A 57 -0.51 7.90 3.43
CA VAL A 57 -0.10 7.40 4.76
C VAL A 57 -0.10 8.55 5.77
N LYS A 58 0.49 9.70 5.44
CA LYS A 58 0.48 10.86 6.33
C LYS A 58 -0.93 11.32 6.70
N VAL A 59 -1.88 11.25 5.76
CA VAL A 59 -3.29 11.60 6.03
C VAL A 59 -3.96 10.58 6.94
N VAL A 60 -3.80 9.28 6.64
CA VAL A 60 -4.43 8.19 7.41
C VAL A 60 -3.94 8.18 8.87
N TYR A 61 -2.65 8.37 9.09
CA TYR A 61 -2.06 8.35 10.44
C TYR A 61 -1.93 9.75 11.08
N SER A 62 -2.55 10.79 10.50
CA SER A 62 -2.35 12.19 10.94
C SER A 62 -2.70 12.46 12.41
N ASN A 63 -3.61 11.66 12.98
CA ASN A 63 -4.08 11.78 14.36
C ASN A 63 -3.38 10.82 15.34
N GLU A 64 -2.46 9.98 14.86
CA GLU A 64 -1.74 9.01 15.68
C GLU A 64 -0.51 9.66 16.35
N PRO A 65 0.06 9.05 17.40
CA PRO A 65 1.34 9.49 17.98
C PRO A 65 2.47 9.56 16.95
N GLU A 66 3.41 10.48 17.13
CA GLU A 66 4.49 10.74 16.17
C GLU A 66 5.36 9.49 15.89
N ASP A 67 5.60 8.65 16.89
CA ASP A 67 6.34 7.41 16.74
C ASP A 67 5.58 6.39 15.86
N VAL A 68 4.25 6.31 16.01
CA VAL A 68 3.38 5.48 15.16
C VAL A 68 3.37 6.02 13.73
N GLN A 69 3.26 7.33 13.54
CA GLN A 69 3.36 7.97 12.22
C GLN A 69 4.69 7.66 11.53
N LYS A 70 5.80 7.77 12.25
CA LYS A 70 7.15 7.46 11.73
C LYS A 70 7.28 5.98 11.37
N LYS A 71 6.84 5.07 12.25
CA LYS A 71 6.85 3.62 11.98
C LYS A 71 6.01 3.30 10.75
N ALA A 72 4.77 3.81 10.66
CA ALA A 72 3.89 3.59 9.52
C ALA A 72 4.53 4.09 8.22
N TYR A 73 5.09 5.31 8.21
CA TYR A 73 5.77 5.87 7.04
C TYR A 73 6.95 5.00 6.58
N GLN A 74 7.81 4.57 7.51
CA GLN A 74 8.96 3.71 7.21
C GLN A 74 8.53 2.34 6.66
N PHE A 75 7.53 1.71 7.27
CA PHE A 75 6.99 0.43 6.80
C PHE A 75 6.35 0.56 5.41
N SER A 76 5.58 1.61 5.18
CA SER A 76 4.98 1.93 3.89
C SER A 76 6.03 2.19 2.82
N GLU A 77 7.06 2.98 3.12
CA GLU A 77 8.14 3.27 2.19
C GLU A 77 8.92 2.00 1.81
N ALA A 78 9.26 1.16 2.80
CA ALA A 78 9.93 -0.12 2.57
C ALA A 78 9.09 -1.05 1.69
N THR A 79 7.79 -1.12 1.94
CA THR A 79 6.82 -1.91 1.16
C THR A 79 6.77 -1.45 -0.30
N ILE A 80 6.70 -0.14 -0.55
CA ILE A 80 6.69 0.42 -1.92
C ILE A 80 8.01 0.10 -2.64
N LYS A 81 9.15 0.30 -1.99
CA LYS A 81 10.47 -0.02 -2.56
C LYS A 81 10.62 -1.51 -2.85
N GLU A 82 10.06 -2.38 -1.99
CA GLU A 82 10.04 -3.82 -2.21
C GLU A 82 9.15 -4.19 -3.41
N ALA A 83 8.02 -3.51 -3.60
CA ALA A 83 7.16 -3.70 -4.77
C ALA A 83 7.93 -3.47 -6.08
N TYR A 84 8.79 -2.45 -6.11
CA TYR A 84 9.58 -2.13 -7.29
C TYR A 84 10.68 -3.15 -7.64
N LYS A 85 10.91 -4.18 -6.80
CA LYS A 85 11.86 -5.26 -7.10
C LYS A 85 11.24 -6.40 -7.91
N TYR A 86 9.92 -6.55 -7.91
CA TYR A 86 9.26 -7.67 -8.59
C TYR A 86 9.29 -7.51 -10.11
N GLN A 87 9.01 -8.56 -10.87
CA GLN A 87 9.04 -8.48 -12.33
C GLN A 87 7.81 -7.72 -12.88
N VAL A 88 8.02 -6.93 -13.94
CA VAL A 88 6.93 -6.36 -14.75
C VAL A 88 6.57 -7.37 -15.83
N PHE A 89 5.31 -7.77 -15.88
CA PHE A 89 4.81 -8.75 -16.85
C PHE A 89 4.15 -8.03 -18.01
N LYS A 90 4.23 -8.60 -19.22
CA LYS A 90 3.48 -8.07 -20.38
C LYS A 90 2.05 -8.61 -20.40
N ASP A 91 1.88 -9.87 -19.98
CA ASP A 91 0.59 -10.56 -19.93
C ASP A 91 -0.31 -10.06 -18.80
N ILE A 92 -1.61 -9.92 -19.07
CA ILE A 92 -2.58 -9.33 -18.14
C ILE A 92 -2.92 -10.26 -16.97
N GLU A 93 -2.93 -11.57 -17.17
CA GLU A 93 -3.20 -12.52 -16.09
C GLU A 93 -2.01 -12.59 -15.14
N GLN A 94 -0.79 -12.58 -15.68
CA GLN A 94 0.44 -12.51 -14.90
C GLN A 94 0.53 -11.20 -14.11
N LYS A 95 0.17 -10.05 -14.71
CA LYS A 95 0.06 -8.76 -13.99
C LYS A 95 -0.88 -8.87 -12.79
N ARG A 96 -2.10 -9.40 -12.99
CA ARG A 96 -3.10 -9.56 -11.92
C ARG A 96 -2.62 -10.51 -10.83
N LYS A 97 -1.97 -11.61 -11.20
CA LYS A 97 -1.40 -12.56 -10.25
C LYS A 97 -0.28 -11.92 -9.43
N ALA A 98 0.67 -11.24 -10.08
CA ALA A 98 1.78 -10.57 -9.40
C ALA A 98 1.31 -9.51 -8.39
N VAL A 99 0.29 -8.74 -8.75
CA VAL A 99 -0.30 -7.72 -7.86
C VAL A 99 -0.97 -8.37 -6.63
N ARG A 100 -1.79 -9.42 -6.82
CA ARG A 100 -2.45 -10.14 -5.70
C ARG A 100 -1.45 -10.87 -4.80
N ASP A 101 -0.45 -11.52 -5.40
CA ASP A 101 0.59 -12.20 -4.64
C ASP A 101 1.35 -11.20 -3.76
N PHE A 102 1.63 -10.00 -4.27
CA PHE A 102 2.33 -8.97 -3.52
C PHE A 102 1.49 -8.39 -2.37
N GLU A 103 0.18 -8.20 -2.56
CA GLU A 103 -0.75 -7.84 -1.49
C GLU A 103 -0.70 -8.87 -0.35
N ASN A 104 -0.81 -10.16 -0.69
CA ASN A 104 -0.76 -11.25 0.28
C ASN A 104 0.59 -11.36 0.98
N ILE A 105 1.71 -11.21 0.26
CA ILE A 105 3.06 -11.22 0.83
C ILE A 105 3.21 -10.07 1.82
N THR A 106 2.77 -8.87 1.44
CA THR A 106 2.86 -7.67 2.27
C THR A 106 2.01 -7.80 3.54
N TYR A 107 0.76 -8.22 3.40
CA TYR A 107 -0.15 -8.47 4.52
C TYR A 107 0.44 -9.52 5.47
N THR A 108 0.88 -10.66 4.94
CA THR A 108 1.44 -11.75 5.75
C THR A 108 2.72 -11.33 6.48
N LYS A 109 3.60 -10.60 5.79
CA LYS A 109 4.84 -10.07 6.38
C LYS A 109 4.50 -9.10 7.51
N CYS A 110 3.60 -8.15 7.26
CA CYS A 110 3.12 -7.23 8.28
C CYS A 110 2.53 -7.95 9.49
N MET A 111 1.64 -8.93 9.31
CA MET A 111 1.04 -9.66 10.43
C MET A 111 2.10 -10.38 11.29
N LYS A 112 3.22 -10.80 10.70
CA LYS A 112 4.34 -11.42 11.43
C LYS A 112 5.28 -10.42 12.08
N THR A 113 5.54 -9.28 11.44
CA THR A 113 6.63 -8.36 11.83
C THR A 113 6.17 -7.05 12.46
N LEU A 114 4.94 -6.62 12.17
CA LEU A 114 4.42 -5.37 12.69
C LEU A 114 3.99 -5.60 14.14
N ASP A 115 4.81 -5.10 15.05
CA ASP A 115 4.43 -4.93 16.44
C ASP A 115 4.25 -3.43 16.69
N LEU A 116 2.98 -2.99 16.69
CA LEU A 116 2.60 -1.63 17.09
C LEU A 116 2.22 -1.59 18.57
N SER A 117 2.33 -2.71 19.30
CA SER A 117 2.18 -2.73 20.74
C SER A 117 3.40 -2.07 21.38
N ASN A 118 3.16 -1.08 22.23
CA ASN A 118 4.15 -0.63 23.21
C ASN A 118 4.37 -1.70 24.27
#